data_AF-A0A1B0PYP5-F1
#
_entry.id   AF-A0A1B0PYP5-F1
#
_cell.length_a   1.000
_cell.length_b   1.000
_cell.length_c   1.000
_cell.angle_alpha   90.00
_cell.angle_beta   90.00
_cell.angle_gamma   90.00
#
_symmetry.space_group_name_H-M   'P 1'
#
loop_
_entity.id
_entity.type
_entity.pdbx_description
1 polymer ?
#
loop_
_entity_poly.entity_id
_entity_poly.type
_entity_poly.pdbx_seq_one_letter_code
_entity_poly.pdbx_strand_id
1 'polypeptide(L)'
;MGVITKKPDLNDPVLRAKLAKGMGHNYYGEPAWPNDLLYIFPVVILGTIACNGGLAVLEPSMIGEPADPFATPLEILPEWYFFPVFQILRTVVARLQATTPETPKASSLASLG
;
A
#
# COMPACT_ATOMS: atom_id res chain seq x y z
N MET A 1 1.24 14.88 -32.87
CA MET A 1 1.70 16.00 -32.01
C MET A 1 3.13 15.70 -31.61
N GLY A 2 4.06 16.63 -31.84
CA GLY A 2 5.46 16.44 -31.42
C GLY A 2 5.56 16.62 -29.91
N VAL A 3 6.20 15.68 -29.21
CA VAL A 3 6.50 15.81 -27.78
C VAL A 3 7.57 16.89 -27.63
N ILE A 4 7.30 17.91 -26.80
CA ILE A 4 8.27 18.99 -26.51
C ILE A 4 9.20 18.48 -25.41
N THR A 5 10.39 18.03 -25.79
CA THR A 5 11.38 17.49 -24.84
C THR A 5 12.62 18.37 -24.79
N LYS A 6 12.95 18.90 -23.60
CA LYS A 6 14.20 19.61 -23.34
C LYS A 6 15.34 18.60 -23.11
N LYS A 7 16.45 18.73 -23.85
CA LYS A 7 17.67 17.93 -23.62
C LYS A 7 18.47 18.47 -22.42
N PRO A 8 19.25 17.62 -21.71
CA PRO A 8 20.14 18.09 -20.65
C PRO A 8 21.23 18.99 -21.22
N ASP A 9 21.51 20.12 -20.55
CA ASP A 9 22.60 21.02 -20.91
C ASP A 9 23.90 20.60 -20.21
N LEU A 10 24.73 19.83 -20.91
CA LEU A 10 26.00 19.34 -20.38
C LEU A 10 27.09 20.41 -20.36
N ASN A 11 26.85 21.62 -20.89
CA ASN A 11 27.80 22.71 -20.78
C ASN A 11 27.66 23.48 -19.47
N ASP A 12 26.53 23.33 -18.76
CA ASP A 12 26.31 23.95 -17.45
C ASP A 12 27.12 23.21 -16.35
N PRO A 13 28.13 23.84 -15.74
CA PRO A 13 28.90 23.23 -14.66
C PRO A 13 28.05 22.93 -13.41
N VAL A 14 26.98 23.69 -13.18
CA VAL A 14 26.07 23.48 -12.04
C VAL A 14 25.24 22.22 -12.23
N LEU A 15 24.67 22.01 -13.43
CA LEU A 15 23.95 20.78 -13.75
C LEU A 15 24.87 19.55 -13.65
N ARG A 16 26.09 19.63 -14.20
CA ARG A 16 27.06 18.52 -14.10
C ARG A 16 27.44 18.18 -12.67
N ALA A 17 27.67 19.19 -11.82
CA ALA A 17 27.96 18.96 -10.41
C ALA A 17 26.78 18.31 -9.66
N LYS A 18 25.53 18.63 -10.03
CA LYS A 18 24.33 17.98 -9.48
C LYS A 18 24.20 16.54 -9.96
N LEU A 19 24.40 16.30 -11.26
CA LEU A 19 24.33 14.95 -11.85
C LEU A 19 25.40 14.01 -11.28
N ALA A 20 26.61 14.52 -11.02
CA ALA A 20 27.66 13.75 -10.35
C ALA A 20 27.27 13.26 -8.94
N LYS A 21 26.29 13.90 -8.31
CA LYS A 21 25.72 13.53 -7.01
C LYS A 21 24.39 12.76 -7.12
N GLY A 22 23.98 12.35 -8.33
CA GLY A 22 22.70 11.68 -8.58
C GLY A 22 21.47 12.60 -8.51
N MET A 23 21.65 13.93 -8.55
CA MET A 23 20.59 14.94 -8.50
C MET A 23 20.44 15.69 -9.82
N GLY A 24 19.34 16.42 -10.00
CA GLY A 24 19.15 17.31 -11.16
C GLY A 24 18.56 16.65 -12.40
N HIS A 25 18.03 15.42 -12.27
CA HIS A 25 17.31 14.72 -13.35
C HIS A 25 15.99 15.39 -13.75
N ASN A 26 15.52 16.38 -12.98
CA ASN A 26 14.33 17.18 -13.24
C ASN A 26 14.57 18.41 -14.14
N TYR A 27 15.82 18.71 -14.55
CA TYR A 27 16.16 19.90 -15.34
C TYR A 27 15.99 19.73 -16.86
N TYR A 28 15.68 18.51 -17.30
CA TYR A 28 15.47 18.11 -18.68
C TYR A 28 14.25 17.18 -18.76
N GLY A 29 13.75 16.92 -19.97
CA GLY A 29 12.51 16.20 -20.20
C GLY A 29 11.36 17.13 -20.59
N GLU A 30 10.14 16.70 -20.29
CA GLU A 30 8.93 17.48 -20.53
C GLU A 30 8.75 18.56 -19.44
N PRO A 31 8.28 19.77 -19.78
CA PRO A 31 7.93 20.76 -18.77
C PRO A 31 6.81 20.25 -17.86
N ALA A 32 7.09 20.17 -16.55
CA ALA A 32 6.08 19.75 -15.56
C ALA A 32 4.82 20.64 -15.61
N TRP A 33 5.00 21.94 -15.79
CA TRP A 33 3.92 22.89 -16.03
C TRP A 33 3.86 23.31 -17.50
N PRO A 34 2.68 23.37 -18.13
CA PRO A 34 1.37 22.92 -17.61
C PRO A 34 1.11 21.42 -17.85
N ASN A 35 1.96 20.75 -18.63
CA ASN A 35 1.63 19.49 -19.27
C ASN A 35 1.27 18.38 -18.28
N ASP A 36 2.11 18.13 -17.28
CA ASP A 36 1.88 17.07 -16.31
C ASP A 36 1.00 17.57 -15.15
N LEU A 37 1.38 18.70 -14.55
CA LEU A 37 0.73 19.23 -13.35
C LEU A 37 -0.69 19.73 -13.56
N LEU A 38 -0.99 20.35 -14.69
CA LEU A 38 -2.33 20.92 -14.93
C LEU A 38 -3.22 19.98 -15.74
N TYR A 39 -2.66 19.26 -16.72
CA TYR A 39 -3.49 18.43 -17.59
C TYR A 39 -3.55 16.96 -17.16
N ILE A 40 -2.44 16.36 -16.71
CA ILE A 40 -2.44 14.94 -16.34
C ILE A 40 -2.86 14.73 -14.89
N PHE A 41 -2.38 15.55 -13.96
CA PHE A 41 -2.68 15.36 -12.53
C PHE A 41 -4.19 15.36 -12.23
N PRO A 42 -5.02 16.31 -12.73
CA PRO A 42 -6.44 16.27 -12.48
C PRO A 42 -7.13 15.03 -13.08
N VAL A 43 -6.67 14.55 -14.24
CA VAL A 43 -7.21 13.33 -14.87
C VAL A 43 -6.96 12.12 -13.98
N VAL A 44 -5.75 11.99 -13.43
CA VAL A 44 -5.41 10.90 -12.49
C VAL A 44 -6.25 11.01 -11.21
N ILE A 45 -6.36 12.22 -10.63
CA ILE A 45 -7.15 12.46 -9.41
C ILE A 45 -8.61 12.07 -9.62
N LEU A 46 -9.23 12.55 -10.69
CA LEU A 46 -10.63 12.24 -11.00
C LEU A 46 -10.81 10.76 -11.32
N GLY A 47 -9.86 10.14 -12.01
CA GLY A 47 -9.86 8.70 -12.26
C GLY A 47 -9.84 7.87 -10.97
N THR A 48 -8.95 8.21 -10.03
CA THR A 48 -8.88 7.53 -8.72
C THR A 48 -10.17 7.71 -7.92
N ILE A 49 -10.72 8.93 -7.87
CA ILE A 49 -11.99 9.20 -7.16
C ILE A 49 -13.15 8.44 -7.82
N ALA A 50 -13.22 8.41 -9.14
CA ALA A 50 -14.25 7.68 -9.87
C ALA A 50 -14.18 6.18 -9.63
N CYS A 51 -12.98 5.59 -9.61
CA CYS A 51 -12.79 4.17 -9.30
C CYS A 51 -13.22 3.84 -7.86
N ASN A 52 -12.78 4.64 -6.87
CA ASN A 52 -13.15 4.42 -5.47
C ASN A 52 -14.67 4.61 -5.26
N GLY A 53 -15.26 5.65 -5.85
CA GLY A 53 -16.71 5.87 -5.79
C GLY A 53 -17.50 4.78 -6.50
N GLY A 54 -17.02 4.29 -7.65
CA GLY A 54 -17.61 3.18 -8.38
C GLY A 54 -17.60 1.89 -7.55
N LEU A 55 -16.49 1.55 -6.91
CA LEU A 55 -16.40 0.40 -6.00
C LEU A 55 -17.33 0.56 -4.80
N ALA A 56 -17.38 1.75 -4.18
CA ALA A 56 -18.26 2.00 -3.03
C ALA A 56 -19.76 1.83 -3.35
N VAL A 57 -20.17 2.07 -4.60
CA VAL A 57 -21.57 1.89 -5.05
C VAL A 57 -21.84 0.44 -5.46
N LEU A 58 -20.91 -0.21 -6.16
CA LEU A 58 -21.08 -1.57 -6.66
C LEU A 58 -20.93 -2.63 -5.56
N GLU A 59 -20.08 -2.38 -4.56
CA GLU A 59 -19.80 -3.28 -3.43
C GLU A 59 -19.91 -2.49 -2.12
N PRO A 60 -21.13 -2.31 -1.60
CA PRO A 60 -21.32 -1.58 -0.35
C PRO A 60 -20.86 -2.43 0.85
N SER A 61 -20.09 -1.81 1.75
CA SER A 61 -19.59 -2.47 2.95
C SER A 61 -20.73 -2.92 3.88
N MET A 62 -20.66 -4.16 4.35
CA MET A 62 -21.59 -4.70 5.34
C MET A 62 -21.26 -4.21 6.76
N ILE A 63 -22.29 -3.88 7.54
CA ILE A 63 -22.15 -3.62 8.98
C ILE A 63 -22.27 -4.95 9.71
N GLY A 64 -21.26 -5.29 10.52
CA GLY A 64 -21.20 -6.53 11.29
C GLY A 64 -22.07 -6.52 12.55
N GLU A 65 -22.08 -7.64 13.26
CA GLU A 65 -22.75 -7.77 14.56
C GLU A 65 -22.06 -6.92 15.64
N PRO A 66 -22.80 -6.43 16.66
CA PRO A 66 -22.20 -5.72 17.79
C PRO A 66 -21.15 -6.57 18.51
N ALA A 67 -20.10 -5.93 19.03
CA ALA A 67 -19.05 -6.62 19.74
C ALA A 67 -19.58 -7.27 21.05
N ASP A 68 -19.38 -8.58 21.18
CA ASP A 68 -19.62 -9.34 22.41
C ASP A 68 -18.29 -9.86 22.97
N PRO A 69 -17.85 -9.45 24.19
CA PRO A 69 -16.61 -9.92 24.78
C PRO A 69 -16.62 -11.41 25.14
N PHE A 70 -17.78 -12.06 25.18
CA PHE A 70 -17.92 -13.48 25.57
C PHE A 70 -18.10 -14.43 24.38
N ALA A 71 -18.33 -13.91 23.18
CA ALA A 71 -18.52 -14.72 21.98
C ALA A 71 -17.47 -14.37 20.92
N THR A 72 -16.50 -15.27 20.71
CA THR A 72 -15.52 -15.12 19.63
C THR A 72 -16.09 -15.60 18.30
N PRO A 73 -16.02 -14.80 17.22
CA PRO A 73 -16.45 -15.26 15.90
C PRO A 73 -15.53 -16.40 15.42
N LEU A 74 -16.06 -17.27 14.55
CA LEU A 74 -15.33 -18.41 14.00
C LEU A 74 -14.13 -17.97 13.14
N GLU A 75 -14.25 -16.86 12.42
CA GLU A 75 -13.20 -16.30 11.57
C GLU A 75 -12.75 -14.95 12.12
N ILE A 76 -11.56 -14.89 12.72
CA ILE A 76 -10.94 -13.66 13.20
C ILE A 76 -9.72 -13.31 12.33
N LEU A 77 -9.96 -12.54 11.27
CA LEU A 77 -8.93 -12.08 10.35
C LEU A 77 -8.75 -10.55 10.44
N PRO A 78 -7.51 -10.04 10.38
CA PRO A 78 -7.26 -8.60 10.29
C PRO A 78 -7.47 -8.10 8.84
N GLU A 79 -7.20 -6.83 8.58
CA GLU A 79 -7.21 -6.31 7.21
C GLU A 79 -6.10 -6.95 6.35
N TRP A 80 -6.31 -6.96 5.03
CA TRP A 80 -5.49 -7.73 4.09
C TRP A 80 -4.00 -7.39 4.12
N TYR A 81 -3.63 -6.13 4.38
CA TYR A 81 -2.22 -5.72 4.47
C TYR A 81 -1.53 -6.22 5.75
N PHE A 82 -2.28 -6.72 6.73
CA PHE A 82 -1.75 -7.35 7.95
C PHE A 82 -1.62 -8.88 7.86
N PHE A 83 -2.12 -9.52 6.80
CA PHE A 83 -2.03 -10.98 6.67
C PHE A 83 -0.60 -11.55 6.80
N PRO A 84 0.45 -10.93 6.24
CA PRO A 84 1.81 -11.43 6.43
C PRO A 84 2.25 -11.41 7.90
N VAL A 85 1.93 -10.35 8.63
CA VAL A 85 2.28 -10.20 10.05
C VAL A 85 1.47 -11.16 10.91
N PHE A 86 0.18 -11.30 10.63
CA PHE A 86 -0.71 -12.23 11.31
C PHE A 86 -0.26 -13.69 11.15
N GLN A 87 0.20 -14.05 9.94
CA GLN A 87 0.75 -15.38 9.66
C GLN A 87 1.99 -15.69 10.51
N ILE A 88 2.89 -14.70 10.65
CA ILE A 88 4.08 -14.83 11.50
C ILE A 88 3.67 -14.97 12.96
N LEU A 89 2.77 -14.10 13.44
CA LEU A 89 2.31 -14.09 14.83
C LEU A 89 1.69 -15.44 15.22
N ARG A 90 0.74 -15.96 14.44
CA ARG A 90 0.09 -17.24 14.75
C ARG A 90 1.06 -18.42 14.72
N THR A 91 2.06 -18.37 13.85
CA THR A 91 3.04 -19.45 13.70
C THR A 91 4.07 -19.42 14.84
N VAL A 92 4.67 -18.27 15.11
CA VAL A 92 5.72 -18.12 16.13
C VAL A 92 5.16 -18.31 17.54
N VAL A 93 4.00 -17.71 17.84
CA VAL A 93 3.36 -17.88 19.17
C VAL A 93 2.97 -19.33 19.40
N ALA A 94 2.42 -20.02 18.39
CA ALA A 94 2.11 -21.45 18.50
C ALA A 94 3.37 -22.31 18.71
N ARG A 95 4.49 -21.97 18.03
CA ARG A 95 5.76 -22.68 18.21
C ARG A 95 6.35 -22.48 19.60
N LEU A 96 6.26 -21.28 20.18
CA LEU A 96 6.74 -21.00 21.54
C LEU A 96 5.89 -21.72 22.60
N GLN A 97 4.56 -21.68 22.48
CA GLN A 97 3.65 -22.38 23.38
C GLN A 97 3.84 -23.91 23.36
N ALA A 98 4.22 -24.48 22.23
CA ALA A 98 4.52 -25.92 22.11
C ALA A 98 5.77 -26.36 22.89
N THR A 99 6.64 -25.43 23.29
CA THR A 99 7.91 -25.72 24.01
C THR A 99 7.84 -25.49 25.52
N THR A 100 6.76 -24.89 26.03
CA THR A 100 6.55 -24.66 27.46
C THR A 100 5.80 -25.82 28.12
N PRO A 101 6.30 -26.39 29.23
CA PRO A 101 5.76 -27.63 29.83
C PRO A 101 4.40 -27.50 30.57
N GLU A 102 3.79 -26.31 30.64
CA GLU A 102 2.73 -26.00 31.63
C GLU A 102 1.39 -25.49 31.06
N THR A 103 1.14 -25.50 29.74
CA THR A 103 -0.14 -24.99 29.21
C THR A 103 -1.00 -26.08 28.56
N PRO A 104 -2.26 -26.29 28.99
CA PRO A 104 -3.19 -27.18 28.30
C PRO A 104 -3.41 -26.66 26.87
N LYS A 105 -3.34 -27.58 25.90
CA LYS A 105 -3.47 -27.30 24.46
C LYS A 105 -4.67 -26.39 24.20
N ALA A 106 -4.41 -25.12 23.91
CA ALA A 106 -5.33 -24.20 23.24
C ALA A 106 -5.53 -24.67 21.78
N SER A 107 -6.17 -25.82 21.66
CA SER A 107 -6.36 -26.59 20.43
C SER A 107 -7.42 -26.00 19.50
N SER A 108 -8.04 -24.86 19.85
CA SER A 108 -9.08 -24.23 19.03
C SER A 108 -8.55 -23.28 17.95
N LEU A 109 -7.29 -22.84 18.00
CA LEU A 109 -6.73 -21.88 17.04
C LEU A 109 -6.00 -22.53 15.84
N ALA A 110 -5.85 -23.86 15.84
CA ALA A 110 -5.09 -24.60 14.83
C ALA A 110 -5.94 -25.38 13.82
N SER A 111 -7.26 -25.45 13.99
CA SER A 111 -8.15 -26.28 13.15
C SER A 111 -8.96 -25.53 12.09
N LEU A 112 -8.63 -24.26 11.81
CA LEU A 112 -9.27 -23.46 10.77
C LEU A 112 -8.29 -23.20 9.63
N GLY A 113 -8.05 -24.27 8.86
CA GLY A 113 -7.38 -24.25 7.56
C GLY A 113 -8.09 -25.19 6.61
#